data_AF-A0A6I7X053-F1
#
_entry.id   AF-A0A6I7X053-F1
#
_cell.length_a   1.000
_cell.length_b   1.000
_cell.length_c   1.000
_cell.angle_alpha   90.00
_cell.angle_beta   90.00
_cell.angle_gamma   90.00
#
_symmetry.space_group_name_H-M   'P 1'
#
loop_
_entity.id
_entity.type
_entity.pdbx_description
1 polymer ?
#
loop_
_entity_poly.entity_id
_entity_poly.type
_entity_poly.pdbx_seq_one_letter_code
_entity_poly.pdbx_strand_id
1 'polypeptide(L)'
;MMGAGYLGLELAENLYKRDIQVTVLQSSDQVMPTLDKEMATFVANHLKKHGLELKLSCKATAITQTSDHSLLVSLVSLDSLDSGEQVTVDAVMISVGVKPRAELAIQAGLEIGELGGIRVNEYLQTSDPNIWAVGDVVEVKNVITNEWQLFPLAGPANKQGRLAATDIVRKKLTTIPAVPYRGVQGTTVCGLFGLTVATTGVNEKMLQHCSDIEYEKVYLHPSNHVGYYPGAKPIHIKLLYDARDGKVVGAQALGESGVARRIDVLASFIQMGGTVYDLEEAELCYAPQFGATKDPVNLAGMIAANHLRGNHPLAKWEDLVDAHTQVTEGHDDVDQVLAFIMDDPYAQAQIVDVRTVAEFERKHIPQAINLPLDSLRDHLHELSQEREIWLVCGVGQRAYNATRIL
;
A
#
# COMPACT_ATOMS: atom_id res chain seq x y z
N MET A 1 -21.62 -2.31 -7.85
CA MET A 1 -20.90 -1.38 -6.93
C MET A 1 -19.98 -0.51 -7.76
N MET A 2 -20.11 0.82 -7.74
CA MET A 2 -19.16 1.73 -8.39
C MET A 2 -18.17 2.28 -7.37
N GLY A 3 -16.89 2.00 -7.57
CA GLY A 3 -15.80 2.33 -6.66
C GLY A 3 -15.36 1.13 -5.82
N ALA A 4 -14.07 0.82 -5.90
CA ALA A 4 -13.39 -0.24 -5.15
C ALA A 4 -12.47 0.32 -4.05
N GLY A 5 -12.86 1.45 -3.44
CA GLY A 5 -12.25 1.94 -2.20
C GLY A 5 -12.78 1.18 -0.97
N TYR A 6 -12.29 1.54 0.22
CA TYR A 6 -12.68 0.92 1.51
C TYR A 6 -14.19 0.70 1.65
N LEU A 7 -14.98 1.77 1.59
CA LEU A 7 -16.44 1.72 1.75
C LEU A 7 -17.13 0.86 0.68
N GLY A 8 -16.71 0.98 -0.57
CA GLY A 8 -17.31 0.24 -1.69
C GLY A 8 -17.10 -1.26 -1.55
N LEU A 9 -15.91 -1.68 -1.11
CA LEU A 9 -15.58 -3.08 -0.88
C LEU A 9 -16.27 -3.65 0.36
N GLU A 10 -16.36 -2.90 1.46
CA GLU A 10 -17.11 -3.32 2.65
C GLU A 10 -18.60 -3.52 2.35
N LEU A 11 -19.19 -2.60 1.58
CA LEU A 11 -20.58 -2.74 1.15
C LEU A 11 -20.74 -3.92 0.19
N ALA A 12 -19.80 -4.12 -0.74
CA ALA A 12 -19.82 -5.28 -1.64
C ALA A 12 -19.77 -6.61 -0.88
N GLU A 13 -18.88 -6.75 0.12
CA GLU A 13 -18.83 -7.94 0.98
C GLU A 13 -20.15 -8.16 1.74
N ASN A 14 -20.72 -7.10 2.31
CA ASN A 14 -21.96 -7.19 3.08
C ASN A 14 -23.17 -7.57 2.22
N LEU A 15 -23.20 -7.15 0.96
CA LEU A 15 -24.21 -7.56 -0.01
C LEU A 15 -23.99 -9.01 -0.45
N TYR A 16 -22.74 -9.39 -0.75
CA TYR A 16 -22.38 -10.76 -1.14
C TYR A 16 -22.75 -11.77 -0.05
N LYS A 17 -22.51 -11.44 1.23
CA LYS A 17 -22.91 -12.27 2.39
C LYS A 17 -24.43 -12.44 2.56
N ARG A 18 -25.24 -11.69 1.81
CA ARG A 18 -26.71 -11.80 1.75
C ARG A 18 -27.17 -12.46 0.44
N ASP A 19 -26.28 -13.20 -0.22
CA ASP A 19 -26.51 -13.90 -1.49
C ASP A 19 -26.89 -12.97 -2.66
N ILE A 20 -26.50 -11.69 -2.57
CA ILE A 20 -26.66 -10.72 -3.66
C ILE A 20 -25.44 -10.83 -4.57
N GLN A 21 -25.67 -10.99 -5.87
CA GLN A 21 -24.60 -10.92 -6.87
C GLN A 21 -24.07 -9.49 -6.98
N VAL A 22 -22.75 -9.32 -6.81
CA VAL A 22 -22.12 -8.00 -6.84
C VAL A 22 -20.97 -7.99 -7.83
N THR A 23 -21.12 -7.15 -8.86
CA THR A 23 -20.01 -6.71 -9.70
C THR A 23 -19.46 -5.40 -9.16
N VAL A 24 -18.16 -5.35 -8.90
CA VAL A 24 -17.44 -4.14 -8.46
C VAL A 24 -16.73 -3.52 -9.65
N LEU A 25 -17.07 -2.26 -9.93
CA LEU A 25 -16.50 -1.45 -10.99
C LEU A 25 -15.48 -0.47 -10.41
N GLN A 26 -14.30 -0.39 -11.00
CA GLN A 26 -13.28 0.57 -10.62
C GLN A 26 -12.59 1.14 -11.87
N SER A 27 -12.45 2.46 -11.89
CA SER A 27 -11.84 3.15 -13.03
C SER A 27 -10.33 3.00 -13.08
N SER A 28 -9.66 2.80 -11.94
CA SER A 28 -8.25 2.43 -11.93
C SER A 28 -8.07 0.95 -12.20
N ASP A 29 -6.85 0.59 -12.58
CA ASP A 29 -6.38 -0.78 -12.81
C ASP A 29 -6.18 -1.60 -11.51
N GLN A 30 -6.50 -1.04 -10.34
CA GLN A 30 -6.38 -1.69 -9.04
C GLN A 30 -7.56 -1.35 -8.11
N VAL A 31 -7.87 -2.27 -7.19
CA VAL A 31 -8.69 -1.98 -6.01
C VAL A 31 -7.90 -1.16 -4.99
N MET A 32 -8.61 -0.51 -4.06
CA MET A 32 -8.05 0.30 -2.97
C MET A 32 -6.89 1.19 -3.44
N PRO A 33 -7.16 2.25 -4.22
CA PRO A 33 -6.13 3.08 -4.87
C PRO A 33 -5.08 3.70 -3.93
N THR A 34 -5.32 3.68 -2.62
CA THR A 34 -4.37 4.10 -1.59
C THR A 34 -3.25 3.08 -1.33
N LEU A 35 -3.42 1.82 -1.74
CA LEU A 35 -2.35 0.81 -1.72
C LEU A 35 -1.45 0.96 -2.94
N ASP A 36 -0.21 0.50 -2.83
CA ASP A 36 0.63 0.28 -4.01
C ASP A 36 0.17 -0.97 -4.77
N LYS A 37 0.48 -1.02 -6.06
CA LYS A 37 -0.15 -1.92 -7.04
C LYS A 37 0.03 -3.39 -6.68
N GLU A 38 1.23 -3.77 -6.28
CA GLU A 38 1.60 -5.13 -5.88
C GLU A 38 0.85 -5.55 -4.60
N MET A 39 0.63 -4.63 -3.66
CA MET A 39 -0.16 -4.89 -2.44
C MET A 39 -1.65 -5.01 -2.77
N ALA A 40 -2.18 -4.14 -3.64
CA ALA A 40 -3.57 -4.22 -4.11
C ALA A 40 -3.87 -5.51 -4.88
N THR A 41 -2.86 -6.09 -5.54
CA THR A 41 -3.00 -7.34 -6.29
C THR A 41 -3.35 -8.52 -5.38
N PHE A 42 -2.74 -8.60 -4.18
CA PHE A 42 -3.14 -9.58 -3.16
C PHE A 42 -4.62 -9.44 -2.78
N VAL A 43 -5.08 -8.21 -2.58
CA VAL A 43 -6.49 -7.93 -2.23
C VAL A 43 -7.41 -8.35 -3.38
N ALA A 44 -7.11 -7.96 -4.62
CA ALA A 44 -7.91 -8.31 -5.79
C ALA A 44 -8.03 -9.83 -5.96
N ASN A 45 -6.93 -10.58 -5.79
CA ASN A 45 -6.93 -12.04 -5.86
C ASN A 45 -7.76 -12.67 -4.73
N HIS A 46 -7.67 -12.12 -3.51
CA HIS A 46 -8.48 -12.56 -2.37
C HIS A 46 -9.97 -12.37 -2.62
N LEU A 47 -10.38 -11.20 -3.13
CA LEU A 47 -11.78 -10.90 -3.46
C LEU A 47 -12.32 -11.83 -4.56
N LYS A 48 -11.56 -12.03 -5.64
CA LYS A 48 -11.93 -12.96 -6.73
C LYS A 48 -12.07 -14.40 -6.25
N LYS A 49 -11.15 -14.86 -5.38
CA LYS A 49 -11.22 -16.20 -4.77
C LYS A 49 -12.48 -16.39 -3.92
N HIS A 50 -13.02 -15.31 -3.35
CA HIS A 50 -14.28 -15.32 -2.59
C HIS A 50 -15.50 -15.00 -3.45
N GLY A 51 -15.38 -15.05 -4.79
CA GLY A 51 -16.52 -14.98 -5.71
C GLY A 51 -17.00 -13.58 -6.04
N LEU A 52 -16.29 -12.51 -5.64
CA LEU A 52 -16.59 -11.16 -6.13
C LEU A 52 -16.07 -10.97 -7.56
N GLU A 53 -16.94 -10.47 -8.42
CA GLU A 53 -16.57 -10.05 -9.77
C GLU A 53 -15.97 -8.64 -9.73
N LEU A 54 -14.77 -8.46 -10.29
CA LEU A 54 -14.07 -7.19 -10.34
C LEU A 54 -13.86 -6.76 -11.80
N LYS A 55 -14.39 -5.59 -12.17
CA LYS A 55 -14.14 -4.89 -13.43
C LYS A 55 -13.27 -3.66 -13.15
N LEU A 56 -11.96 -3.84 -13.27
CA LEU A 56 -10.95 -2.79 -13.14
C LEU A 56 -10.72 -2.09 -14.49
N SER A 57 -10.03 -0.95 -14.49
CA SER A 57 -9.83 -0.12 -15.68
C SER A 57 -11.13 0.14 -16.44
N CYS A 58 -12.25 0.30 -15.73
CA CYS A 58 -13.56 0.34 -16.36
C CYS A 58 -14.43 1.45 -15.74
N LYS A 59 -15.09 2.24 -16.60
CA LYS A 59 -15.94 3.37 -16.21
C LYS A 59 -17.37 3.14 -16.67
N ALA A 60 -18.32 3.52 -15.81
CA ALA A 60 -19.72 3.64 -16.21
C ALA A 60 -19.92 5.02 -16.86
N THR A 61 -20.54 5.04 -18.05
CA THR A 61 -20.77 6.26 -18.82
C THR A 61 -22.24 6.68 -18.80
N ALA A 62 -23.16 5.74 -18.63
CA ALA A 62 -24.59 6.00 -18.51
C ALA A 62 -25.27 4.96 -17.61
N ILE A 63 -26.33 5.39 -16.94
CA ILE A 63 -27.26 4.52 -16.22
C ILE A 63 -28.66 4.88 -16.73
N THR A 64 -29.35 3.93 -17.35
CA THR A 64 -30.70 4.11 -17.87
C THR A 64 -31.64 3.10 -17.24
N GLN A 65 -32.83 3.55 -16.83
CA GLN A 65 -33.87 2.64 -16.37
C GLN A 65 -34.55 1.99 -17.57
N THR A 66 -34.68 0.67 -17.54
CA THR A 66 -35.37 -0.13 -18.55
C THR A 66 -36.89 -0.15 -18.30
N SER A 67 -37.65 -0.71 -19.23
CA SER A 67 -39.10 -0.88 -19.10
C SER A 67 -39.53 -1.81 -17.97
N ASP A 68 -38.68 -2.75 -17.56
CA ASP A 68 -38.91 -3.68 -16.44
C ASP A 68 -38.39 -3.14 -15.09
N HIS A 69 -38.05 -1.86 -15.04
CA HIS A 69 -37.51 -1.13 -13.88
C HIS A 69 -36.09 -1.51 -13.45
N SER A 70 -35.42 -2.44 -14.13
CA SER A 70 -33.98 -2.68 -13.94
C SER A 70 -33.15 -1.50 -14.46
N LEU A 71 -31.86 -1.50 -14.14
CA LEU A 71 -30.91 -0.47 -14.55
C LEU A 71 -29.92 -1.07 -15.55
N LEU A 72 -29.85 -0.47 -16.74
CA LEU A 72 -28.83 -0.77 -17.73
C LEU A 72 -27.65 0.19 -17.53
N VAL A 73 -26.49 -0.36 -17.23
CA VAL A 73 -25.25 0.40 -17.02
C VAL A 73 -24.33 0.22 -18.22
N SER A 74 -24.07 1.30 -18.94
CA SER A 74 -23.11 1.31 -20.06
C SER A 74 -21.69 1.47 -19.54
N LEU A 75 -20.80 0.58 -19.96
CA LEU A 75 -19.42 0.50 -19.53
C LEU A 75 -18.45 0.78 -20.69
N VAL A 76 -17.31 1.37 -20.34
CA VAL A 76 -16.17 1.55 -21.23
C VAL A 76 -14.93 1.02 -20.53
N SER A 77 -14.27 0.07 -21.19
CA SER A 77 -12.91 -0.36 -20.84
C SER A 77 -11.92 0.76 -21.18
N LEU A 78 -11.00 1.06 -20.28
CA LEU A 78 -9.92 2.02 -20.49
C LEU A 78 -8.71 1.37 -21.17
N ASP A 79 -8.64 0.05 -21.19
CA ASP A 79 -7.51 -0.72 -21.72
C ASP A 79 -7.76 -1.22 -23.17
N SER A 80 -8.98 -1.05 -23.70
CA SER A 80 -9.35 -1.48 -25.04
C SER A 80 -10.28 -0.47 -25.71
N LEU A 81 -10.10 -0.24 -27.02
CA LEU A 81 -10.97 0.63 -27.83
C LEU A 81 -12.39 0.07 -28.02
N ASP A 82 -12.65 -1.17 -27.62
CA ASP A 82 -14.00 -1.74 -27.57
C ASP A 82 -14.81 -1.07 -26.44
N SER A 83 -15.76 -0.25 -26.87
CA SER A 83 -16.70 0.49 -26.03
C SER A 83 -18.11 -0.03 -26.29
N GLY A 84 -18.80 -0.51 -25.26
CA GLY A 84 -20.17 -0.99 -25.41
C GLY A 84 -20.58 -2.16 -24.55
N GLU A 85 -19.75 -2.62 -23.60
CA GLU A 85 -20.26 -3.57 -22.60
C GLU A 85 -21.41 -2.91 -21.84
N GLN A 86 -22.51 -3.64 -21.68
CA GLN A 86 -23.64 -3.23 -20.87
C GLN A 86 -23.92 -4.30 -19.83
N VAL A 87 -24.23 -3.84 -18.61
CA VAL A 87 -24.60 -4.72 -17.51
C VAL A 87 -25.97 -4.30 -17.01
N THR A 88 -26.91 -5.24 -16.98
CA THR A 88 -28.23 -5.05 -16.37
C THR A 88 -28.15 -5.42 -14.89
N VAL A 89 -28.60 -4.52 -14.01
CA VAL A 89 -28.58 -4.69 -12.56
C VAL A 89 -29.86 -4.18 -11.92
N ASP A 90 -30.20 -4.68 -10.74
CA ASP A 90 -31.36 -4.20 -9.98
C ASP A 90 -31.08 -2.89 -9.23
N ALA A 91 -29.80 -2.62 -8.91
CA ALA A 91 -29.40 -1.44 -8.17
C ALA A 91 -27.95 -1.03 -8.47
N VAL A 92 -27.69 0.27 -8.43
CA VAL A 92 -26.34 0.84 -8.50
C VAL A 92 -26.03 1.54 -7.17
N MET A 93 -24.97 1.07 -6.51
CA MET A 93 -24.40 1.72 -5.33
C MET A 93 -23.17 2.53 -5.75
N ILE A 94 -23.12 3.81 -5.38
CA ILE A 94 -22.04 4.74 -5.77
C ILE A 94 -21.14 5.05 -4.57
N SER A 95 -19.87 4.65 -4.65
CA SER A 95 -18.84 4.82 -3.64
C SER A 95 -17.52 5.31 -4.28
N VAL A 96 -17.59 6.41 -5.02
CA VAL A 96 -16.46 6.96 -5.82
C VAL A 96 -15.67 8.07 -5.10
N GLY A 97 -15.76 8.12 -3.77
CA GLY A 97 -15.14 9.15 -2.94
C GLY A 97 -16.11 10.21 -2.45
N VAL A 98 -15.61 11.14 -1.63
CA VAL A 98 -16.36 12.22 -1.00
C VAL A 98 -15.71 13.56 -1.30
N LYS A 99 -16.50 14.64 -1.23
CA LYS A 99 -16.01 16.03 -1.35
C LYS A 99 -16.35 16.81 -0.08
N PRO A 100 -15.51 17.77 0.34
CA PRO A 100 -15.82 18.67 1.43
C PRO A 100 -17.12 19.44 1.18
N ARG A 101 -17.97 19.57 2.22
CA ARG A 101 -19.16 20.43 2.19
C ARG A 101 -18.81 21.84 2.66
N ALA A 102 -18.14 22.60 1.78
CA ALA A 102 -17.56 23.90 2.12
C ALA A 102 -18.45 25.11 1.72
N GLU A 103 -19.69 24.89 1.29
CA GLU A 103 -20.55 25.94 0.73
C GLU A 103 -20.79 27.10 1.69
N LEU A 104 -21.03 26.81 2.98
CA LEU A 104 -21.21 27.83 4.01
C LEU A 104 -19.93 28.66 4.20
N ALA A 105 -18.77 28.02 4.18
CA ALA A 105 -17.48 28.69 4.35
C ALA A 105 -17.16 29.61 3.15
N ILE A 106 -17.45 29.15 1.94
CA ILE A 106 -17.33 29.95 0.70
C ILE A 106 -18.23 31.19 0.78
N GLN A 107 -19.50 31.02 1.14
CA GLN A 107 -20.45 32.13 1.26
C GLN A 107 -20.06 33.13 2.35
N ALA A 108 -19.40 32.66 3.40
CA ALA A 108 -18.86 33.50 4.48
C ALA A 108 -17.51 34.17 4.12
N GLY A 109 -16.93 33.89 2.95
CA GLY A 109 -15.64 34.45 2.54
C GLY A 109 -14.42 33.85 3.25
N LEU A 110 -14.55 32.64 3.79
CA LEU A 110 -13.44 31.92 4.40
C LEU A 110 -12.48 31.36 3.36
N GLU A 111 -11.21 31.22 3.72
CA GLU A 111 -10.19 30.64 2.85
C GLU A 111 -10.46 29.15 2.58
N ILE A 112 -10.47 28.80 1.29
CA ILE A 112 -10.66 27.43 0.79
C ILE A 112 -9.37 27.00 0.10
N GLY A 113 -8.92 25.80 0.39
CA GLY A 113 -7.74 25.22 -0.23
C GLY A 113 -8.01 24.69 -1.63
N GLU A 114 -6.95 24.32 -2.32
CA GLU A 114 -7.00 23.86 -3.71
C GLU A 114 -7.74 22.52 -3.87
N LEU A 115 -7.87 21.73 -2.79
CA LEU A 115 -8.62 20.48 -2.77
C LEU A 115 -10.10 20.70 -2.44
N GLY A 116 -10.51 21.97 -2.25
CA GLY A 116 -11.88 22.38 -1.97
C GLY A 116 -12.29 22.27 -0.50
N GLY A 117 -11.36 21.97 0.41
CA GLY A 117 -11.63 21.96 1.85
C GLY A 117 -11.32 23.30 2.50
N ILE A 118 -11.87 23.53 3.69
CA ILE A 118 -11.64 24.76 4.45
C ILE A 118 -10.18 24.76 4.93
N ARG A 119 -9.45 25.85 4.65
CA ARG A 119 -8.09 26.05 5.17
C ARG A 119 -8.14 26.36 6.65
N VAL A 120 -7.31 25.66 7.42
CA VAL A 120 -7.16 25.91 8.85
C VAL A 120 -5.71 25.96 9.27
N ASN A 121 -5.41 26.75 10.29
CA ASN A 121 -4.10 26.75 10.92
C ASN A 121 -3.91 25.52 11.84
N GLU A 122 -2.74 25.42 12.49
CA GLU A 122 -2.43 24.33 13.41
C GLU A 122 -3.35 24.27 14.65
N TYR A 123 -4.17 25.29 14.89
CA TYR A 123 -5.17 25.32 15.96
C TYR A 123 -6.60 25.11 15.45
N LEU A 124 -6.74 24.69 14.18
CA LEU A 124 -8.01 24.38 13.52
C LEU A 124 -8.91 25.61 13.31
N GLN A 125 -8.31 26.80 13.33
CA GLN A 125 -8.99 28.08 13.06
C GLN A 125 -9.00 28.34 11.57
N THR A 126 -10.10 28.87 11.06
CA THR A 126 -10.18 29.32 9.68
C THR A 126 -9.49 30.69 9.52
N SER A 127 -9.61 31.31 8.35
CA SER A 127 -9.17 32.68 8.13
C SER A 127 -9.90 33.72 9.00
N ASP A 128 -11.07 33.38 9.56
CA ASP A 128 -11.71 34.18 10.61
C ASP A 128 -11.29 33.67 12.00
N PRO A 129 -10.72 34.52 12.87
CA PRO A 129 -10.22 34.10 14.19
C PRO A 129 -11.31 33.64 15.16
N ASN A 130 -12.59 33.82 14.83
CA ASN A 130 -13.74 33.39 15.63
C ASN A 130 -14.42 32.13 15.07
N ILE A 131 -13.90 31.55 13.99
CA ILE A 131 -14.48 30.37 13.36
C ILE A 131 -13.43 29.25 13.34
N TRP A 132 -13.87 28.06 13.74
CA TRP A 132 -13.07 26.83 13.67
C TRP A 132 -13.77 25.85 12.74
N ALA A 133 -12.98 25.02 12.06
CA ALA A 133 -13.47 23.94 11.23
C ALA A 133 -12.69 22.65 11.54
N VAL A 134 -13.37 21.52 11.52
CA VAL A 134 -12.81 20.20 11.85
C VAL A 134 -13.47 19.11 11.02
N GLY A 135 -12.84 17.94 10.95
CA GLY A 135 -13.34 16.76 10.26
C GLY A 135 -13.14 16.80 8.76
N ASP A 136 -13.96 16.05 8.04
CA ASP A 136 -13.80 15.77 6.61
C ASP A 136 -13.89 17.02 5.70
N VAL A 137 -14.33 18.15 6.26
CA VAL A 137 -14.46 19.42 5.51
C VAL A 137 -13.17 20.23 5.45
N VAL A 138 -12.19 19.95 6.31
CA VAL A 138 -10.93 20.72 6.35
C VAL A 138 -9.82 20.06 5.54
N GLU A 139 -8.99 20.90 4.94
CA GLU A 139 -7.67 20.46 4.49
C GLU A 139 -6.69 20.53 5.66
N VAL A 140 -5.92 19.46 5.85
CA VAL A 140 -4.91 19.37 6.89
C VAL A 140 -3.62 18.85 6.31
N LYS A 141 -2.51 19.14 6.98
CA LYS A 141 -1.20 18.70 6.52
C LYS A 141 -0.99 17.20 6.76
N ASN A 142 -0.40 16.54 5.78
CA ASN A 142 0.20 15.23 5.94
C ASN A 142 1.42 15.34 6.87
N VAL A 143 1.50 14.51 7.91
CA VAL A 143 2.60 14.58 8.90
C VAL A 143 3.97 14.31 8.28
N ILE A 144 4.02 13.53 7.20
CA ILE A 144 5.24 13.08 6.55
C ILE A 144 5.67 14.06 5.46
N THR A 145 4.78 14.35 4.50
CA THR A 145 5.12 15.22 3.36
C THR A 145 4.91 16.70 3.62
N ASN A 146 4.25 17.08 4.72
CA ASN A 146 3.85 18.46 5.02
C ASN A 146 2.87 19.10 4.00
N GLU A 147 2.44 18.33 3.00
CA GLU A 147 1.49 18.75 1.96
C GLU A 147 0.05 18.78 2.48
N TRP A 148 -0.75 19.68 1.90
CA TRP A 148 -2.17 19.78 2.21
C TRP A 148 -2.95 18.62 1.58
N GLN A 149 -3.79 17.97 2.38
CA GLN A 149 -4.59 16.82 1.97
C GLN A 149 -5.95 16.78 2.65
N LEU A 150 -6.87 16.02 2.06
CA LEU A 150 -8.15 15.65 2.65
C LEU A 150 -8.05 14.26 3.29
N PHE A 151 -8.39 14.17 4.57
CA PHE A 151 -8.40 12.91 5.30
C PHE A 151 -9.78 12.67 5.94
N PRO A 152 -10.76 12.15 5.17
CA PRO A 152 -12.10 11.87 5.67
C PRO A 152 -12.10 10.64 6.58
N LEU A 153 -11.56 10.79 7.78
CA LEU A 153 -11.28 9.73 8.75
C LEU A 153 -11.79 10.14 10.13
N ALA A 154 -12.53 9.23 10.78
CA ALA A 154 -13.18 9.50 12.05
C ALA A 154 -12.18 9.80 13.19
N GLY A 155 -11.02 9.12 13.22
CA GLY A 155 -9.99 9.33 14.24
C GLY A 155 -9.45 10.77 14.25
N PRO A 156 -8.92 11.27 13.11
CA PRO A 156 -8.60 12.68 12.91
C PRO A 156 -9.74 13.63 13.30
N ALA A 157 -10.96 13.41 12.80
CA ALA A 157 -12.10 14.28 13.09
C ALA A 157 -12.40 14.43 14.59
N ASN A 158 -12.37 13.32 15.35
CA ASN A 158 -12.56 13.34 16.80
C ASN A 158 -11.44 14.08 17.53
N LYS A 159 -10.17 13.84 17.14
CA LYS A 159 -9.01 14.54 17.72
C LYS A 159 -9.07 16.04 17.43
N GLN A 160 -9.43 16.41 16.21
CA GLN A 160 -9.57 17.79 15.78
C GLN A 160 -10.66 18.50 16.60
N GLY A 161 -11.86 17.91 16.74
CA GLY A 161 -12.93 18.48 17.57
C GLY A 161 -12.50 18.78 19.01
N ARG A 162 -11.77 17.85 19.63
CA ARG A 162 -11.20 18.04 20.98
C ARG A 162 -10.21 19.21 21.03
N LEU A 163 -9.35 19.35 20.03
CA LEU A 163 -8.33 20.41 19.97
C LEU A 163 -8.95 21.78 19.67
N ALA A 164 -9.93 21.86 18.76
CA ALA A 164 -10.66 23.09 18.49
C ALA A 164 -11.38 23.60 19.75
N ALA A 165 -12.03 22.69 20.50
CA ALA A 165 -12.63 23.05 21.79
C ALA A 165 -11.58 23.58 22.79
N THR A 166 -10.39 22.98 22.83
CA THR A 166 -9.28 23.44 23.68
C THR A 166 -8.85 24.85 23.29
N ASP A 167 -8.72 25.13 21.99
CA ASP A 167 -8.33 26.44 21.46
C ASP A 167 -9.38 27.53 21.78
N ILE A 168 -10.66 27.21 21.62
CA ILE A 168 -11.79 28.10 21.97
C ILE A 168 -11.73 28.51 23.45
N VAL A 169 -11.51 27.54 24.36
CA VAL A 169 -11.44 27.84 25.80
C VAL A 169 -10.16 28.60 26.13
N ARG A 170 -9.01 28.25 25.53
CA ARG A 170 -7.74 28.97 25.70
C ARG A 170 -7.87 30.47 25.40
N LYS A 171 -8.60 30.84 24.35
CA LYS A 171 -8.83 32.24 24.02
C LYS A 171 -9.58 33.02 25.11
N LYS A 172 -10.28 32.34 26.02
CA LYS A 172 -10.97 32.94 27.17
C LYS A 172 -10.18 32.81 28.47
N LEU A 173 -9.42 31.72 28.64
CA LEU A 173 -8.71 31.39 29.87
C LEU A 173 -7.22 31.20 29.57
N THR A 174 -6.39 32.15 30.01
CA THR A 174 -4.94 32.17 29.78
C THR A 174 -4.16 31.06 30.49
N THR A 175 -4.82 30.26 31.34
CA THR A 175 -4.21 29.13 32.07
C THR A 175 -4.11 27.86 31.25
N ILE A 176 -4.76 27.79 30.08
CA ILE A 176 -4.73 26.61 29.20
C ILE A 176 -3.61 26.78 28.16
N PRO A 177 -2.69 25.84 28.01
CA PRO A 177 -1.64 25.94 27.00
C PRO A 177 -2.18 25.79 25.58
N ALA A 178 -1.45 26.35 24.62
CA ALA A 178 -1.71 26.09 23.21
C ALA A 178 -1.32 24.65 22.85
N VAL A 179 -2.20 23.94 22.12
CA VAL A 179 -1.97 22.55 21.71
C VAL A 179 -2.16 22.47 20.18
N PRO A 180 -1.07 22.57 19.39
CA PRO A 180 -1.17 22.50 17.95
C PRO A 180 -1.53 21.09 17.49
N TYR A 181 -2.33 21.01 16.43
CA TYR A 181 -2.61 19.79 15.71
C TYR A 181 -1.40 19.43 14.84
N ARG A 182 -0.90 18.22 15.02
CA ARG A 182 0.32 17.75 14.35
C ARG A 182 0.11 17.40 12.87
N GLY A 183 -1.14 17.35 12.41
CA GLY A 183 -1.51 16.85 11.08
C GLY A 183 -2.04 15.41 11.12
N VAL A 184 -2.15 14.80 9.94
CA VAL A 184 -2.66 13.43 9.76
C VAL A 184 -1.64 12.59 8.99
N GLN A 185 -1.42 11.33 9.38
CA GLN A 185 -0.61 10.38 8.61
C GLN A 185 -1.43 9.37 7.80
N GLY A 186 -2.75 9.38 7.92
CA GLY A 186 -3.62 8.50 7.13
C GLY A 186 -3.62 7.03 7.55
N THR A 187 -3.56 6.72 8.85
CA THR A 187 -3.72 5.32 9.30
C THR A 187 -5.14 4.81 9.03
N THR A 188 -5.26 3.72 8.29
CA THR A 188 -6.54 3.08 7.94
C THR A 188 -6.46 1.56 8.08
N VAL A 189 -7.62 0.93 8.27
CA VAL A 189 -7.77 -0.53 8.31
C VAL A 189 -9.14 -0.91 7.75
N CYS A 190 -9.21 -2.05 7.06
CA CYS A 190 -10.45 -2.61 6.52
C CYS A 190 -10.40 -4.14 6.52
N GLY A 191 -11.53 -4.77 6.82
CA GLY A 191 -11.72 -6.21 6.76
C GLY A 191 -12.44 -6.59 5.47
N LEU A 192 -11.94 -7.61 4.76
CA LEU A 192 -12.48 -8.10 3.49
C LEU A 192 -12.42 -9.63 3.45
N PHE A 193 -13.55 -10.31 3.68
CA PHE A 193 -13.63 -11.78 3.68
C PHE A 193 -12.56 -12.45 4.56
N GLY A 194 -12.40 -11.95 5.79
CA GLY A 194 -11.40 -12.44 6.74
C GLY A 194 -9.96 -11.94 6.50
N LEU A 195 -9.67 -11.27 5.38
CA LEU A 195 -8.41 -10.55 5.19
C LEU A 195 -8.49 -9.20 5.89
N THR A 196 -7.45 -8.84 6.64
CA THR A 196 -7.24 -7.47 7.12
C THR A 196 -6.28 -6.75 6.18
N VAL A 197 -6.66 -5.55 5.76
CA VAL A 197 -5.86 -4.64 4.96
C VAL A 197 -5.65 -3.37 5.77
N ALA A 198 -4.41 -2.98 6.04
CA ALA A 198 -4.13 -1.78 6.82
C ALA A 198 -2.93 -1.00 6.27
N THR A 199 -3.00 0.31 6.37
CA THR A 199 -1.95 1.23 5.87
C THR A 199 -1.71 2.35 6.87
N THR A 200 -0.52 2.94 6.83
CA THR A 200 -0.22 4.16 7.54
C THR A 200 0.91 4.93 6.86
N GLY A 201 0.93 6.25 6.99
CA GLY A 201 1.91 7.10 6.33
C GLY A 201 1.64 7.26 4.84
N VAL A 202 2.70 7.35 4.05
CA VAL A 202 2.63 7.59 2.60
C VAL A 202 2.87 6.30 1.81
N ASN A 203 2.41 6.26 0.56
CA ASN A 203 2.70 5.17 -0.39
C ASN A 203 3.70 5.64 -1.45
N GLU A 204 4.15 4.74 -2.33
CA GLU A 204 5.13 5.10 -3.37
C GLU A 204 4.60 6.15 -4.34
N LYS A 205 3.32 6.06 -4.72
CA LYS A 205 2.69 7.05 -5.62
C LYS A 205 2.76 8.48 -5.06
N MET A 206 2.63 8.64 -3.74
CA MET A 206 2.78 9.93 -3.08
C MET A 206 4.25 10.38 -3.02
N LEU A 207 5.16 9.44 -2.71
CA LEU A 207 6.59 9.72 -2.63
C LEU A 207 7.20 10.10 -3.97
N GLN A 208 6.73 9.54 -5.09
CA GLN A 208 7.14 9.93 -6.45
C GLN A 208 6.89 11.42 -6.75
N HIS A 209 5.94 12.05 -6.06
CA HIS A 209 5.64 13.48 -6.19
C HIS A 209 6.24 14.31 -5.05
N CYS A 210 7.03 13.69 -4.17
CA CYS A 210 7.67 14.34 -3.02
C CYS A 210 9.18 14.33 -3.19
N SER A 211 9.73 15.41 -3.75
CA SER A 211 11.18 15.54 -4.00
C SER A 211 12.04 15.59 -2.74
N ASP A 212 11.43 15.87 -1.59
CA ASP A 212 12.15 16.01 -0.32
C ASP A 212 12.49 14.68 0.35
N ILE A 213 11.94 13.54 -0.10
CA ILE A 213 12.17 12.21 0.49
C ILE A 213 12.75 11.27 -0.56
N GLU A 214 14.02 10.92 -0.41
CA GLU A 214 14.64 9.82 -1.15
C GLU A 214 14.24 8.54 -0.44
N TYR A 215 13.43 7.69 -1.07
CA TYR A 215 12.84 6.55 -0.37
C TYR A 215 13.36 5.21 -0.89
N GLU A 216 13.42 4.26 0.03
CA GLU A 216 13.59 2.84 -0.28
C GLU A 216 12.47 2.01 0.34
N LYS A 217 12.38 0.76 -0.09
CA LYS A 217 11.31 -0.16 0.34
C LYS A 217 11.82 -1.54 0.65
N VAL A 218 11.18 -2.18 1.62
CA VAL A 218 11.41 -3.60 1.92
C VAL A 218 10.08 -4.34 2.03
N TYR A 219 10.10 -5.60 1.61
CA TYR A 219 8.98 -6.52 1.71
C TYR A 219 9.33 -7.68 2.62
N LEU A 220 8.35 -8.13 3.39
CA LEU A 220 8.51 -9.29 4.24
C LEU A 220 7.19 -10.06 4.38
N HIS A 221 7.32 -11.38 4.53
CA HIS A 221 6.19 -12.30 4.64
C HIS A 221 6.26 -13.19 5.90
N PRO A 222 6.44 -12.62 7.10
CA PRO A 222 6.51 -13.40 8.32
C PRO A 222 5.15 -13.97 8.73
N SER A 223 5.16 -14.93 9.65
CA SER A 223 3.93 -15.35 10.33
C SER A 223 3.51 -14.34 11.41
N ASN A 224 2.22 -14.26 11.70
CA ASN A 224 1.66 -13.41 12.76
C ASN A 224 2.15 -13.80 14.17
N HIS A 225 2.53 -15.05 14.38
CA HIS A 225 3.23 -15.58 15.55
C HIS A 225 4.10 -16.78 15.16
N VAL A 226 4.85 -17.35 16.11
CA VAL A 226 5.71 -18.53 15.88
C VAL A 226 4.93 -19.69 15.25
N GLY A 227 5.57 -20.35 14.27
CA GLY A 227 4.93 -21.40 13.47
C GLY A 227 4.69 -22.74 14.19
N TYR A 228 5.37 -22.98 15.31
CA TYR A 228 5.12 -24.19 16.12
C TYR A 228 3.84 -24.09 16.98
N TYR A 229 3.28 -22.88 17.14
CA TYR A 229 2.00 -22.71 17.83
C TYR A 229 0.85 -22.79 16.81
N PRO A 230 -0.26 -23.49 17.10
CA PRO A 230 -1.37 -23.65 16.16
C PRO A 230 -1.97 -22.32 15.69
N GLY A 231 -2.37 -22.26 14.42
CA GLY A 231 -3.09 -21.11 13.86
C GLY A 231 -2.21 -19.97 13.35
N ALA A 232 -0.90 -20.20 13.20
CA ALA A 232 0.00 -19.23 12.58
C ALA A 232 -0.43 -18.95 11.13
N LYS A 233 -0.55 -17.67 10.78
CA LYS A 233 -0.95 -17.19 9.46
C LYS A 233 0.07 -16.17 8.94
N PRO A 234 0.34 -16.15 7.62
CA PRO A 234 1.24 -15.17 7.04
C PRO A 234 0.70 -13.75 7.15
N ILE A 235 1.60 -12.79 7.27
CA ILE A 235 1.38 -11.36 7.11
C ILE A 235 2.30 -10.89 5.99
N HIS A 236 1.77 -10.17 5.01
CA HIS A 236 2.55 -9.49 3.99
C HIS A 236 2.71 -8.04 4.40
N ILE A 237 3.94 -7.57 4.55
CA ILE A 237 4.24 -6.19 4.95
C ILE A 237 5.12 -5.58 3.88
N LYS A 238 4.83 -4.32 3.55
CA LYS A 238 5.69 -3.40 2.84
C LYS A 238 6.01 -2.24 3.76
N LEU A 239 7.29 -1.93 3.92
CA LEU A 239 7.78 -0.77 4.68
C LEU A 239 8.47 0.20 3.72
N LEU A 240 8.17 1.49 3.87
CA LEU A 240 8.78 2.59 3.16
C LEU A 240 9.56 3.45 4.15
N TYR A 241 10.80 3.79 3.81
CA TYR A 241 11.68 4.59 4.66
C TYR A 241 12.52 5.55 3.82
N ASP A 242 12.95 6.64 4.44
CA ASP A 242 13.89 7.60 3.86
C ASP A 242 15.30 6.97 3.82
N ALA A 243 15.88 6.88 2.64
CA ALA A 243 17.17 6.24 2.40
C ALA A 243 18.35 7.02 3.03
N ARG A 244 18.15 8.31 3.36
CA ARG A 244 19.22 9.17 3.88
C ARG A 244 19.44 9.01 5.37
N ASP A 245 18.36 8.87 6.14
CA ASP A 245 18.40 8.83 7.61
C ASP A 245 17.63 7.64 8.23
N GLY A 246 16.96 6.84 7.41
CA GLY A 246 16.22 5.66 7.83
C GLY A 246 14.88 5.97 8.48
N LYS A 247 14.36 7.20 8.45
CA LYS A 247 13.02 7.51 8.98
C LYS A 247 11.96 6.67 8.29
N VAL A 248 11.06 6.09 9.08
CA VAL A 248 9.92 5.35 8.54
C VAL A 248 8.88 6.35 8.05
N VAL A 249 8.47 6.24 6.80
CA VAL A 249 7.55 7.19 6.16
C VAL A 249 6.21 6.55 5.79
N GLY A 250 6.17 5.23 5.64
CA GLY A 250 4.94 4.53 5.30
C GLY A 250 5.01 3.03 5.52
N ALA A 251 3.84 2.41 5.70
CA ALA A 251 3.71 0.97 5.76
C ALA A 251 2.35 0.50 5.22
N GLN A 252 2.35 -0.66 4.59
CA GLN A 252 1.16 -1.37 4.15
C GLN A 252 1.26 -2.82 4.61
N ALA A 253 0.17 -3.37 5.15
CA ALA A 253 0.15 -4.75 5.61
C ALA A 253 -1.17 -5.45 5.30
N LEU A 254 -1.07 -6.73 4.96
CA LEU A 254 -2.15 -7.61 4.54
C LEU A 254 -2.02 -8.95 5.25
N GLY A 255 -3.14 -9.55 5.65
CA GLY A 255 -3.13 -10.88 6.27
C GLY A 255 -4.38 -11.16 7.07
N GLU A 256 -4.61 -12.43 7.40
CA GLU A 256 -5.83 -12.86 8.08
C GLU A 256 -5.80 -12.63 9.60
N SER A 257 -4.62 -12.37 10.19
CA SER A 257 -4.47 -12.17 11.63
C SER A 257 -3.24 -11.32 11.95
N GLY A 258 -3.36 -10.49 12.98
CA GLY A 258 -2.23 -9.72 13.54
C GLY A 258 -1.78 -8.51 12.74
N VAL A 259 -2.44 -8.16 11.63
CA VAL A 259 -2.11 -7.02 10.76
C VAL A 259 -2.26 -5.68 11.47
N ALA A 260 -3.44 -5.41 12.04
CA ALA A 260 -3.75 -4.13 12.68
C ALA A 260 -2.75 -3.77 13.79
N ARG A 261 -2.34 -4.76 14.61
CA ARG A 261 -1.30 -4.59 15.63
C ARG A 261 0.01 -4.05 15.04
N ARG A 262 0.46 -4.59 13.90
CA ARG A 262 1.73 -4.18 13.29
C ARG A 262 1.63 -2.77 12.74
N ILE A 263 0.51 -2.44 12.09
CA ILE A 263 0.28 -1.08 11.59
C ILE A 263 0.15 -0.08 12.73
N ASP A 264 -0.48 -0.41 13.86
CA ASP A 264 -0.56 0.48 15.02
C ASP A 264 0.82 0.77 15.63
N VAL A 265 1.68 -0.25 15.72
CA VAL A 265 3.08 -0.08 16.18
C VAL A 265 3.85 0.81 15.20
N LEU A 266 3.84 0.49 13.91
CA LEU A 266 4.52 1.28 12.87
C LEU A 266 4.00 2.72 12.81
N ALA A 267 2.68 2.91 12.94
CA ALA A 267 2.05 4.21 12.98
C ALA A 267 2.55 5.06 14.14
N SER A 268 2.80 4.42 15.30
CA SER A 268 3.34 5.09 16.49
C SER A 268 4.79 5.54 16.28
N PHE A 269 5.64 4.68 15.68
CA PHE A 269 7.00 5.07 15.32
C PHE A 269 7.03 6.22 14.31
N ILE A 270 6.18 6.20 13.29
CA ILE A 270 6.07 7.31 12.32
C ILE A 270 5.70 8.63 13.03
N GLN A 271 4.73 8.64 13.95
CA GLN A 271 4.38 9.84 14.73
C GLN A 271 5.54 10.37 15.58
N MET A 272 6.46 9.52 15.98
CA MET A 272 7.62 9.86 16.81
C MET A 272 8.86 10.20 15.98
N GLY A 273 8.78 10.18 14.64
CA GLY A 273 9.94 10.34 13.76
C GLY A 273 10.92 9.18 13.86
N GLY A 274 10.44 7.99 14.23
CA GLY A 274 11.23 6.79 14.40
C GLY A 274 11.84 6.29 13.10
N THR A 275 12.99 5.64 13.23
CA THR A 275 13.80 5.11 12.13
C THR A 275 13.70 3.59 12.06
N VAL A 276 14.20 3.01 10.96
CA VAL A 276 14.34 1.56 10.80
C VAL A 276 15.22 0.92 11.88
N TYR A 277 16.16 1.68 12.46
CA TYR A 277 16.99 1.25 13.58
C TYR A 277 16.20 1.14 14.88
N ASP A 278 15.26 2.06 15.10
CA ASP A 278 14.35 1.98 16.25
C ASP A 278 13.40 0.77 16.12
N LEU A 279 12.98 0.44 14.89
CA LEU A 279 12.18 -0.76 14.62
C LEU A 279 12.95 -2.05 14.91
N GLU A 280 14.23 -2.10 14.51
CA GLU A 280 15.11 -3.25 14.74
C GLU A 280 15.22 -3.60 16.24
N GLU A 281 15.36 -2.59 17.09
CA GLU A 281 15.56 -2.72 18.54
C GLU A 281 14.26 -2.72 19.36
N ALA A 282 13.09 -2.59 18.72
CA ALA A 282 11.81 -2.45 19.42
C ALA A 282 11.48 -3.65 20.32
N GLU A 283 11.28 -3.42 21.62
CA GLU A 283 10.83 -4.44 22.57
C GLU A 283 9.30 -4.58 22.54
N LEU A 284 8.79 -5.67 21.94
CA LEU A 284 7.37 -5.89 21.72
C LEU A 284 6.87 -7.14 22.48
N CYS A 285 5.60 -7.12 22.91
CA CYS A 285 5.00 -8.23 23.65
C CYS A 285 5.14 -9.57 22.91
N TYR A 286 5.70 -10.57 23.60
CA TYR A 286 5.90 -11.91 23.08
C TYR A 286 5.38 -12.99 24.04
N ALA A 287 4.54 -13.86 23.48
CA ALA A 287 4.36 -15.25 23.87
C ALA A 287 4.00 -16.03 22.59
N PRO A 288 4.12 -17.37 22.56
CA PRO A 288 3.91 -18.15 21.33
C PRO A 288 2.56 -17.92 20.63
N GLN A 289 1.52 -17.54 21.37
CA GLN A 289 0.18 -17.28 20.83
C GLN A 289 0.05 -15.93 20.11
N PHE A 290 0.96 -14.99 20.40
CA PHE A 290 0.77 -13.58 20.05
C PHE A 290 1.88 -13.02 19.14
N GLY A 291 3.05 -13.66 19.08
CA GLY A 291 4.17 -13.16 18.29
C GLY A 291 5.33 -14.14 18.15
N ALA A 292 6.48 -13.61 17.79
CA ALA A 292 7.75 -14.31 17.71
C ALA A 292 8.82 -13.53 18.48
N THR A 293 9.96 -14.17 18.77
CA THR A 293 11.09 -13.51 19.46
C THR A 293 11.61 -12.29 18.70
N LYS A 294 11.45 -12.28 17.38
CA LYS A 294 11.56 -11.10 16.53
C LYS A 294 10.19 -10.89 15.89
N ASP A 295 9.48 -9.83 16.27
CA ASP A 295 8.19 -9.50 15.66
C ASP A 295 8.41 -9.15 14.17
N PRO A 296 7.39 -9.33 13.32
CA PRO A 296 7.37 -8.72 11.99
C PRO A 296 7.87 -7.26 11.93
N VAL A 297 7.59 -6.43 12.94
CA VAL A 297 8.14 -5.06 13.01
C VAL A 297 9.68 -5.06 13.15
N ASN A 298 10.23 -5.90 14.03
CA ASN A 298 11.68 -6.03 14.18
C ASN A 298 12.33 -6.53 12.88
N LEU A 299 11.71 -7.50 12.21
CA LEU A 299 12.21 -8.02 10.94
C LEU A 299 12.23 -6.94 9.86
N ALA A 300 11.19 -6.10 9.78
CA ALA A 300 11.16 -4.99 8.83
C ALA A 300 12.30 -3.99 9.10
N GLY A 301 12.51 -3.64 10.38
CA GLY A 301 13.64 -2.81 10.81
C GLY A 301 15.00 -3.43 10.46
N MET A 302 15.22 -4.70 10.79
CA MET A 302 16.46 -5.43 10.50
C MET A 302 16.79 -5.46 9.00
N ILE A 303 15.80 -5.73 8.13
CA ILE A 303 16.02 -5.81 6.69
C ILE A 303 16.42 -4.42 6.15
N ALA A 304 15.67 -3.37 6.50
CA ALA A 304 15.97 -2.02 6.05
C ALA A 304 17.28 -1.46 6.65
N ALA A 305 17.56 -1.74 7.93
CA ALA A 305 18.80 -1.36 8.58
C ALA A 305 20.02 -2.06 7.96
N ASN A 306 19.89 -3.33 7.56
CA ASN A 306 20.95 -4.03 6.82
C ASN A 306 21.22 -3.39 5.47
N HIS A 307 20.19 -2.92 4.76
CA HIS A 307 20.35 -2.17 3.53
C HIS A 307 21.11 -0.85 3.77
N LEU A 308 20.65 -0.02 4.72
CA LEU A 308 21.29 1.27 5.00
C LEU A 308 22.71 1.15 5.56
N ARG A 309 23.04 0.06 6.25
CA ARG A 309 24.40 -0.21 6.72
C ARG A 309 25.33 -0.74 5.62
N GLY A 310 24.82 -0.98 4.39
CA GLY A 310 25.56 -1.62 3.31
C GLY A 310 25.84 -3.10 3.55
N ASN A 311 25.17 -3.73 4.53
CA ASN A 311 25.33 -5.15 4.84
C ASN A 311 24.59 -6.06 3.86
N HIS A 312 23.58 -5.52 3.17
CA HIS A 312 22.75 -6.29 2.25
C HIS A 312 22.21 -5.40 1.12
N PRO A 313 22.66 -5.58 -0.14
CA PRO A 313 22.07 -4.89 -1.28
C PRO A 313 20.63 -5.39 -1.52
N LEU A 314 19.78 -4.51 -2.03
CA LEU A 314 18.40 -4.85 -2.42
C LEU A 314 18.30 -4.78 -3.93
N ALA A 315 17.79 -5.84 -4.55
CA ALA A 315 17.35 -5.83 -5.94
C ALA A 315 15.83 -5.65 -5.96
N LYS A 316 15.33 -4.71 -6.78
CA LYS A 316 13.89 -4.45 -6.86
C LYS A 316 13.26 -5.39 -7.88
N TRP A 317 12.04 -5.85 -7.61
CA TRP A 317 11.36 -6.73 -8.56
C TRP A 317 10.95 -5.98 -9.83
N GLU A 318 10.83 -4.66 -9.75
CA GLU A 318 10.61 -3.77 -10.89
C GLU A 318 11.79 -3.81 -11.87
N ASP A 319 13.02 -3.89 -11.37
CA ASP A 319 14.23 -4.00 -12.20
C ASP A 319 14.24 -5.30 -13.02
N LEU A 320 13.56 -6.35 -12.53
CA LEU A 320 13.32 -7.60 -13.26
C LEU A 320 12.24 -7.48 -14.34
N VAL A 321 11.29 -6.55 -14.20
CA VAL A 321 10.12 -6.42 -15.08
C VAL A 321 10.33 -5.40 -16.18
N ASP A 322 10.89 -4.21 -15.88
CA ASP A 322 11.18 -3.17 -16.88
C ASP A 322 12.15 -3.66 -17.98
N ALA A 323 12.98 -4.62 -17.61
CA ALA A 323 13.77 -5.49 -18.48
C ALA A 323 13.00 -6.22 -19.59
N HIS A 324 11.75 -6.62 -19.32
CA HIS A 324 10.94 -7.48 -20.19
C HIS A 324 9.81 -6.73 -20.89
N THR A 325 9.32 -5.64 -20.31
CA THR A 325 8.16 -4.88 -20.81
C THR A 325 8.51 -3.85 -21.87
N GLN A 326 9.78 -3.47 -22.06
CA GLN A 326 10.19 -2.63 -23.20
C GLN A 326 10.09 -3.34 -24.57
N VAL A 327 9.76 -4.65 -24.62
CA VAL A 327 9.75 -5.47 -25.85
C VAL A 327 8.36 -5.61 -26.49
N THR A 328 7.28 -5.16 -25.85
CA THR A 328 5.91 -5.39 -26.37
C THR A 328 5.23 -4.18 -27.01
N GLU A 329 5.98 -3.18 -27.48
CA GLU A 329 5.46 -2.16 -28.40
C GLU A 329 6.29 -2.06 -29.69
N GLY A 330 5.98 -2.98 -30.62
CA GLY A 330 6.38 -2.94 -32.03
C GLY A 330 7.81 -3.41 -32.33
N HIS A 331 8.03 -3.77 -33.61
CA HIS A 331 9.30 -4.00 -34.33
C HIS A 331 9.63 -5.46 -34.69
N ASP A 332 9.60 -5.74 -36.00
CA ASP A 332 9.85 -7.01 -36.70
C ASP A 332 11.25 -7.02 -37.37
N ASP A 333 12.35 -6.76 -36.66
CA ASP A 333 13.69 -6.75 -37.28
C ASP A 333 14.69 -7.66 -36.56
N VAL A 334 15.17 -8.68 -37.28
CA VAL A 334 15.95 -9.83 -36.76
C VAL A 334 17.36 -9.42 -36.33
N ASP A 335 17.93 -8.38 -36.94
CA ASP A 335 19.26 -7.85 -36.58
C ASP A 335 19.22 -7.02 -35.27
N GLN A 336 18.06 -6.45 -34.90
CA GLN A 336 17.87 -5.81 -33.60
C GLN A 336 17.58 -6.81 -32.48
N VAL A 337 16.91 -7.93 -32.77
CA VAL A 337 16.73 -9.05 -31.83
C VAL A 337 18.07 -9.64 -31.39
N LEU A 338 19.06 -9.71 -32.30
CA LEU A 338 20.42 -10.16 -31.99
C LEU A 338 21.22 -9.14 -31.15
N ALA A 339 21.00 -7.84 -31.35
CA ALA A 339 21.52 -6.81 -30.45
C ALA A 339 20.83 -6.83 -29.08
N PHE A 340 19.54 -7.19 -29.03
CA PHE A 340 18.72 -7.31 -27.82
C PHE A 340 19.18 -8.42 -26.88
N ILE A 341 19.70 -9.53 -27.43
CA ILE A 341 20.31 -10.61 -26.63
C ILE A 341 21.57 -10.11 -25.89
N MET A 342 22.21 -9.05 -26.38
CA MET A 342 23.42 -8.47 -25.77
C MET A 342 23.12 -7.36 -24.74
N ASP A 343 21.92 -6.78 -24.75
CA ASP A 343 21.44 -5.75 -23.79
C ASP A 343 20.31 -6.25 -22.86
N ASP A 344 20.03 -7.55 -22.87
CA ASP A 344 19.12 -8.24 -21.94
C ASP A 344 19.72 -8.21 -20.52
N PRO A 345 19.00 -7.83 -19.45
CA PRO A 345 19.50 -8.03 -18.08
C PRO A 345 19.65 -9.51 -17.71
N TYR A 346 19.06 -10.46 -18.45
CA TYR A 346 19.47 -11.87 -18.42
C TYR A 346 20.84 -12.14 -19.07
N ALA A 347 21.38 -11.20 -19.84
CA ALA A 347 22.77 -11.21 -20.29
C ALA A 347 23.71 -10.55 -19.27
N GLN A 348 23.25 -9.58 -18.47
CA GLN A 348 24.09 -8.85 -17.50
C GLN A 348 24.10 -9.45 -16.07
N ALA A 349 22.95 -9.79 -15.50
CA ALA A 349 22.83 -10.39 -14.16
C ALA A 349 22.35 -11.85 -14.25
N GLN A 350 22.92 -12.75 -13.45
CA GLN A 350 22.48 -14.14 -13.36
C GLN A 350 21.47 -14.28 -12.21
N ILE A 351 20.26 -14.75 -12.53
CA ILE A 351 19.23 -14.99 -11.51
C ILE A 351 19.44 -16.37 -10.91
N VAL A 352 19.62 -16.43 -9.60
CA VAL A 352 19.85 -17.67 -8.86
C VAL A 352 18.68 -17.90 -7.90
N ASP A 353 17.89 -18.92 -8.16
CA ASP A 353 16.79 -19.35 -7.33
C ASP A 353 17.28 -20.36 -6.29
N VAL A 354 17.31 -19.95 -5.03
CA VAL A 354 17.81 -20.77 -3.92
C VAL A 354 16.74 -21.59 -3.20
N ARG A 355 15.56 -21.74 -3.83
CA ARG A 355 14.50 -22.65 -3.36
C ARG A 355 14.85 -24.10 -3.64
N THR A 356 14.08 -25.01 -3.04
CA THR A 356 14.19 -26.44 -3.35
C THR A 356 13.78 -26.70 -4.81
N VAL A 357 14.30 -27.78 -5.39
CA VAL A 357 13.97 -28.21 -6.76
C VAL A 357 12.45 -28.33 -6.95
N ALA A 358 11.74 -28.92 -5.98
CA ALA A 358 10.30 -29.07 -6.05
C ALA A 358 9.52 -27.74 -6.04
N GLU A 359 10.03 -26.70 -5.38
CA GLU A 359 9.44 -25.36 -5.43
C GLU A 359 9.71 -24.67 -6.77
N PHE A 360 10.91 -24.87 -7.33
CA PHE A 360 11.34 -24.32 -8.61
C PHE A 360 10.53 -24.91 -9.78
N GLU A 361 10.35 -26.23 -9.80
CA GLU A 361 9.59 -26.94 -10.84
C GLU A 361 8.12 -26.52 -10.89
N ARG A 362 7.51 -26.12 -9.76
CA ARG A 362 6.12 -25.65 -9.72
C ARG A 362 5.93 -24.34 -10.48
N LYS A 363 6.84 -23.39 -10.26
CA LYS A 363 6.87 -22.08 -10.91
C LYS A 363 8.18 -21.37 -10.54
N HIS A 364 8.84 -20.80 -11.52
CA HIS A 364 10.06 -20.00 -11.35
C HIS A 364 10.10 -18.83 -12.32
N ILE A 365 11.04 -17.92 -12.10
CA ILE A 365 11.36 -16.85 -13.04
C ILE A 365 12.05 -17.48 -14.26
N PRO A 366 11.64 -17.18 -15.49
CA PRO A 366 12.30 -17.70 -16.69
C PRO A 366 13.82 -17.52 -16.62
N GLN A 367 14.58 -18.51 -17.13
CA GLN A 367 16.05 -18.49 -17.18
C GLN A 367 16.79 -18.49 -15.83
N ALA A 368 16.10 -18.55 -14.69
CA ALA A 368 16.74 -18.65 -13.39
C ALA A 368 17.49 -19.99 -13.23
N ILE A 369 18.69 -19.94 -12.64
CA ILE A 369 19.48 -21.12 -12.26
C ILE A 369 19.00 -21.58 -10.89
N ASN A 370 18.59 -22.84 -10.74
CA ASN A 370 18.20 -23.36 -9.44
C ASN A 370 19.40 -23.95 -8.69
N LEU A 371 19.86 -23.27 -7.65
CA LEU A 371 20.87 -23.76 -6.70
C LEU A 371 20.30 -23.69 -5.28
N PRO A 372 19.65 -24.76 -4.78
CA PRO A 372 19.07 -24.77 -3.45
C PRO A 372 20.06 -24.29 -2.37
N LEU A 373 19.60 -23.48 -1.43
CA LEU A 373 20.45 -22.85 -0.40
C LEU A 373 21.37 -23.85 0.31
N ASP A 374 20.86 -25.05 0.62
CA ASP A 374 21.57 -26.08 1.37
C ASP A 374 22.78 -26.67 0.61
N SER A 375 22.74 -26.61 -0.73
CA SER A 375 23.84 -27.07 -1.60
C SER A 375 24.64 -25.91 -2.21
N LEU A 376 24.17 -24.66 -2.10
CA LEU A 376 24.77 -23.50 -2.76
C LEU A 376 26.29 -23.40 -2.56
N ARG A 377 26.79 -23.68 -1.34
CA ARG A 377 28.22 -23.58 -1.01
C ARG A 377 29.10 -24.54 -1.81
N ASP A 378 28.59 -25.73 -2.13
CA ASP A 378 29.33 -26.74 -2.89
C ASP A 378 29.30 -26.44 -4.40
N HIS A 379 28.31 -25.66 -4.84
CA HIS A 379 28.04 -25.35 -6.25
C HIS A 379 28.39 -23.91 -6.64
N LEU A 380 29.16 -23.18 -5.81
CA LEU A 380 29.58 -21.80 -6.11
C LEU A 380 30.35 -21.68 -7.43
N HIS A 381 31.05 -22.75 -7.83
CA HIS A 381 31.82 -22.81 -9.06
C HIS A 381 30.95 -22.82 -10.34
N GLU A 382 29.64 -23.07 -10.21
CA GLU A 382 28.68 -23.01 -11.32
C GLU A 382 28.22 -21.58 -11.62
N LEU A 383 28.45 -20.65 -10.70
CA LEU A 383 28.08 -19.25 -10.85
C LEU A 383 29.19 -18.45 -11.54
N SER A 384 28.81 -17.56 -12.45
CA SER A 384 29.76 -16.66 -13.10
C SER A 384 30.29 -15.65 -12.08
N GLN A 385 31.59 -15.39 -12.08
CA GLN A 385 32.19 -14.33 -11.26
C GLN A 385 32.15 -12.95 -11.93
N GLU A 386 31.84 -12.92 -13.24
CA GLU A 386 31.84 -11.70 -14.06
C GLU A 386 30.46 -11.05 -14.13
N ARG A 387 29.41 -11.75 -13.72
CA ARG A 387 28.02 -11.30 -13.80
C ARG A 387 27.47 -11.07 -12.40
N GLU A 388 26.74 -9.96 -12.23
CA GLU A 388 26.01 -9.69 -11.00
C GLU A 388 25.04 -10.84 -10.67
N ILE A 389 24.92 -11.21 -9.39
CA ILE A 389 24.07 -12.33 -8.96
C ILE A 389 22.81 -11.80 -8.28
N TRP A 390 21.65 -12.11 -8.85
CA TRP A 390 20.36 -11.75 -8.27
C TRP A 390 19.73 -12.97 -7.62
N LEU A 391 19.62 -12.92 -6.30
CA LEU A 391 19.13 -14.05 -5.51
C LEU A 391 17.63 -13.97 -5.28
N VAL A 392 16.94 -15.07 -5.61
CA VAL A 392 15.49 -15.18 -5.41
C VAL A 392 15.19 -16.39 -4.53
N CYS A 393 14.22 -16.23 -3.65
CA CYS A 393 13.61 -17.37 -2.98
C CYS A 393 12.10 -17.13 -2.77
N GLY A 394 11.44 -17.98 -1.99
CA GLY A 394 9.99 -17.84 -1.78
C GLY A 394 9.57 -16.54 -1.10
N VAL A 395 10.34 -16.05 -0.11
CA VAL A 395 9.95 -14.90 0.75
C VAL A 395 11.12 -13.99 1.14
N GLY A 396 12.23 -14.03 0.40
CA GLY A 396 13.45 -13.25 0.68
C GLY A 396 14.41 -13.85 1.73
N GLN A 397 13.94 -14.64 2.69
CA GLN A 397 14.79 -15.13 3.80
C GLN A 397 15.96 -16.03 3.36
N ARG A 398 15.71 -17.02 2.48
CA ARG A 398 16.77 -17.92 2.00
C ARG A 398 17.73 -17.17 1.06
N ALA A 399 17.21 -16.25 0.25
CA ALA A 399 18.01 -15.38 -0.60
C ALA A 399 18.93 -14.50 0.26
N TYR A 400 18.44 -13.90 1.34
CA TYR A 400 19.27 -13.17 2.31
C TYR A 400 20.44 -14.01 2.82
N ASN A 401 20.19 -15.26 3.24
CA ASN A 401 21.26 -16.16 3.70
C ASN A 401 22.27 -16.47 2.58
N ALA A 402 21.79 -16.68 1.35
CA ALA A 402 22.64 -16.89 0.19
C ALA A 402 23.53 -15.68 -0.11
N THR A 403 23.02 -14.45 0.03
CA THR A 403 23.81 -13.21 -0.14
C THR A 403 24.90 -13.05 0.92
N ARG A 404 24.84 -13.81 2.03
CA ARG A 404 25.92 -13.84 3.03
C ARG A 404 26.93 -14.96 2.79
N ILE A 405 26.62 -15.91 1.90
CA ILE A 405 27.52 -16.97 1.46
C ILE A 405 28.38 -16.46 0.29
N LEU A 406 27.74 -15.78 -0.67
CA LEU A 406 28.39 -15.01 -1.73
C LEU A 406 29.07 -13.77 -1.13
#